data_AF-A0A6J3MA51-F1
#
_entry.id   AF-A0A6J3MA51-F1
#
_cell.length_a   1.000
_cell.length_b   1.000
_cell.length_c   1.000
_cell.angle_alpha   90.00
_cell.angle_beta   90.00
_cell.angle_gamma   90.00
#
_symmetry.space_group_name_H-M   'P 1'
#
loop_
_entity.id
_entity.type
_entity.pdbx_description
1 polymer ?
#
loop_
_entity_poly.entity_id
_entity_poly.type
_entity_poly.pdbx_seq_one_letter_code
_entity_poly.pdbx_strand_id
1 'polypeptide(L)'
;TIPFRQEDAILLVGEGDFSFSKSIVSDHGCCDIVATCLDSQAELFEKYDPQAKEHVEYLEGEGQTVQYCVDATKLDENKSLKKKGAQFDVIIFNFPHVGGKSKDVNRQVRFNQELLVKFFTAASKLLTIAGTIVVTLFEGEPYTLWNIRDLARHSGLEVQRSFKFLAGAYPGYSHTRTLGNITGGGGWKG
;
A
#
# COMPACT_ATOMS: atom_id res chain seq x y z
N THR A 1 -4.81 -14.99 7.11
CA THR A 1 -6.03 -14.19 7.26
C THR A 1 -6.10 -13.20 6.13
N ILE A 2 -7.25 -13.07 5.48
CA ILE A 2 -7.53 -12.00 4.50
C ILE A 2 -8.19 -10.84 5.27
N PRO A 3 -7.67 -9.60 5.19
CA PRO A 3 -8.13 -8.52 6.07
C PRO A 3 -9.28 -7.68 5.52
N PHE A 4 -9.92 -8.12 4.44
CA PHE A 4 -11.01 -7.43 3.75
C PHE A 4 -12.03 -8.45 3.23
N ARG A 5 -13.17 -7.95 2.78
CA ARG A 5 -14.27 -8.67 2.13
C ARG A 5 -14.43 -8.20 0.68
N GLN A 6 -15.24 -8.91 -0.09
CA GLN A 6 -15.52 -8.59 -1.49
C GLN A 6 -16.18 -7.22 -1.66
N GLU A 7 -17.05 -6.87 -0.72
CA GLU A 7 -17.91 -5.69 -0.79
C GLU A 7 -17.32 -4.47 -0.06
N ASP A 8 -16.14 -4.61 0.55
CA ASP A 8 -15.49 -3.48 1.24
C ASP A 8 -15.05 -2.44 0.19
N ALA A 9 -15.22 -1.15 0.50
CA ALA A 9 -14.55 -0.09 -0.25
C ALA A 9 -13.08 -0.02 0.16
N ILE A 10 -12.15 -0.33 -0.75
CA ILE A 10 -10.73 -0.52 -0.43
C ILE A 10 -9.85 0.51 -1.14
N LEU A 11 -9.01 1.19 -0.36
CA LEU A 11 -7.92 2.02 -0.86
C LEU A 11 -6.58 1.29 -0.72
N LEU A 12 -5.90 1.03 -1.83
CA LEU A 12 -4.56 0.47 -1.86
C LEU A 12 -3.55 1.60 -2.08
N VAL A 13 -2.58 1.71 -1.17
CA VAL A 13 -1.65 2.83 -1.10
C VAL A 13 -0.23 2.36 -1.38
N GLY A 14 0.46 3.06 -2.28
CA GLY A 14 1.85 2.81 -2.59
C GLY A 14 2.07 1.50 -3.34
N GLU A 15 1.15 1.14 -4.23
CA GLU A 15 1.31 0.00 -5.12
C GLU A 15 2.59 0.14 -5.95
N GLY A 16 3.28 -0.98 -6.13
CA GLY A 16 4.42 -1.09 -7.05
C GLY A 16 3.91 -1.34 -8.47
N ASP A 17 3.97 -2.59 -8.91
CA ASP A 17 3.52 -2.99 -10.25
C ASP A 17 2.02 -3.34 -10.32
N PHE A 18 1.24 -3.01 -9.28
CA PHE A 18 -0.20 -3.31 -9.15
C PHE A 18 -0.56 -4.81 -9.14
N SER A 19 0.40 -5.73 -9.01
CA SER A 19 0.12 -7.17 -8.95
C SER A 19 -0.75 -7.57 -7.74
N PHE A 20 -0.62 -6.87 -6.61
CA PHE A 20 -1.47 -7.09 -5.44
C PHE A 20 -2.91 -6.69 -5.72
N SER A 21 -3.11 -5.46 -6.21
CA SER A 21 -4.41 -4.96 -6.65
C SER A 21 -5.10 -5.91 -7.63
N LYS A 22 -4.37 -6.37 -8.65
CA LYS A 22 -4.88 -7.33 -9.63
C LYS A 22 -5.36 -8.61 -8.94
N SER A 23 -4.54 -9.21 -8.08
CA SER A 23 -4.86 -10.47 -7.41
C SER A 23 -6.11 -10.37 -6.53
N ILE A 24 -6.30 -9.26 -5.79
CA ILE A 24 -7.49 -9.14 -4.94
C ILE A 24 -8.78 -8.96 -5.76
N VAL A 25 -8.69 -8.37 -6.95
CA VAL A 25 -9.83 -8.26 -7.88
C VAL A 25 -10.11 -9.63 -8.51
N SER A 26 -9.09 -10.28 -9.08
CA SER A 26 -9.26 -11.53 -9.82
C SER A 26 -9.57 -12.75 -8.95
N ASP A 27 -8.89 -12.89 -7.80
CA ASP A 27 -8.93 -14.11 -6.99
C ASP A 27 -9.75 -13.96 -5.71
N HIS A 28 -9.87 -12.73 -5.18
CA HIS A 28 -10.69 -12.47 -4.00
C HIS A 28 -12.05 -11.86 -4.34
N GLY A 29 -12.27 -11.37 -5.57
CA GLY A 29 -13.55 -10.86 -6.05
C GLY A 29 -13.91 -9.47 -5.53
N CYS A 30 -12.92 -8.68 -5.07
CA CYS A 30 -13.16 -7.31 -4.62
C CYS A 30 -13.53 -6.41 -5.80
N CYS A 31 -14.57 -5.59 -5.63
CA CYS A 31 -15.16 -4.84 -6.74
C CYS A 31 -15.18 -3.31 -6.56
N ASP A 32 -14.81 -2.78 -5.38
CA ASP A 32 -14.71 -1.34 -5.11
C ASP A 32 -13.29 -0.96 -4.65
N ILE A 33 -12.36 -1.02 -5.60
CA ILE A 33 -10.94 -0.74 -5.39
C ILE A 33 -10.54 0.62 -5.98
N VAL A 34 -9.86 1.41 -5.16
CA VAL A 34 -8.99 2.51 -5.62
C VAL A 34 -7.55 2.13 -5.34
N ALA A 35 -6.79 1.81 -6.39
CA ALA A 35 -5.38 1.47 -6.30
C ALA A 35 -4.50 2.68 -6.63
N THR A 36 -3.48 2.94 -5.82
CA THR A 36 -2.69 4.18 -5.95
C THR A 36 -1.19 3.93 -5.86
N CYS A 37 -0.41 4.64 -6.66
CA CYS A 37 1.06 4.63 -6.59
C CYS A 37 1.63 6.06 -6.52
N LEU A 38 2.87 6.16 -6.04
CA LEU A 38 3.60 7.43 -5.98
C LEU A 38 4.18 7.83 -7.34
N ASP A 39 4.61 6.84 -8.13
CA ASP A 39 5.18 7.05 -9.46
C ASP A 39 4.12 7.68 -10.39
N SER A 40 4.55 8.52 -11.34
CA SER A 40 3.70 8.91 -12.46
C SER A 40 3.43 7.71 -13.38
N GLN A 41 2.39 7.78 -14.22
CA GLN A 41 2.08 6.67 -15.14
C GLN A 41 3.26 6.32 -16.06
N ALA A 42 3.98 7.32 -16.57
CA ALA A 42 5.15 7.09 -17.42
C ALA A 42 6.28 6.39 -16.66
N GLU A 43 6.62 6.85 -15.46
CA GLU A 43 7.64 6.23 -14.61
C GLU A 43 7.25 4.81 -14.21
N LEU A 44 5.98 4.59 -13.85
CA LEU A 44 5.45 3.28 -13.49
C LEU A 44 5.66 2.28 -14.65
N PHE A 45 5.25 2.66 -15.86
CA PHE A 45 5.32 1.77 -17.02
C PHE A 45 6.75 1.53 -17.48
N GLU A 46 7.67 2.50 -17.31
CA GLU A 46 9.09 2.29 -17.58
C GLU A 46 9.72 1.32 -16.57
N LYS A 47 9.42 1.51 -15.29
CA LYS A 47 10.07 0.85 -14.15
C LYS A 47 9.66 -0.61 -13.97
N TYR A 48 8.40 -0.92 -14.29
CA TYR A 48 7.81 -2.24 -14.13
C TYR A 48 7.29 -2.78 -15.48
N ASP A 49 7.99 -2.48 -16.57
CA ASP A 49 7.71 -3.03 -17.90
C ASP A 49 8.01 -4.55 -17.95
N PRO A 50 7.12 -5.37 -18.52
CA PRO A 50 5.83 -5.00 -19.14
C PRO A 50 4.63 -5.04 -18.18
N GLN A 51 4.78 -5.66 -17.01
CA GLN A 51 3.65 -6.16 -16.24
C GLN A 51 2.75 -5.07 -15.64
N ALA A 52 3.28 -3.89 -15.28
CA ALA A 52 2.45 -2.85 -14.67
C ALA A 52 1.38 -2.33 -15.63
N LYS A 53 1.70 -2.24 -16.93
CA LYS A 53 0.72 -1.83 -17.93
C LYS A 53 -0.41 -2.85 -18.04
N GLU A 54 -0.08 -4.13 -18.11
CA GLU A 54 -1.07 -5.21 -18.16
C GLU A 54 -1.95 -5.26 -16.90
N HIS A 55 -1.36 -5.04 -15.73
CA HIS A 55 -2.10 -5.02 -14.47
C HIS A 55 -3.05 -3.82 -14.38
N VAL A 56 -2.61 -2.63 -14.78
CA VAL A 56 -3.45 -1.43 -14.83
C VAL A 56 -4.59 -1.61 -15.83
N GLU A 57 -4.32 -2.07 -17.04
CA GLU A 57 -5.35 -2.30 -18.08
C GLU A 57 -6.40 -3.31 -17.60
N TYR A 58 -5.98 -4.37 -16.89
CA TYR A 58 -6.92 -5.31 -16.28
C TYR A 58 -7.79 -4.65 -15.21
N LEU A 59 -7.20 -3.90 -14.28
CA LEU A 59 -7.93 -3.23 -13.20
C LEU A 59 -8.97 -2.24 -13.74
N GLU A 60 -8.57 -1.40 -14.68
CA GLU A 60 -9.47 -0.43 -15.33
C GLU A 60 -10.55 -1.14 -16.16
N GLY A 61 -10.21 -2.26 -16.80
CA GLY A 61 -11.16 -3.13 -17.53
C GLY A 61 -12.22 -3.77 -16.63
N GLU A 62 -11.86 -4.12 -15.40
CA GLU A 62 -12.76 -4.61 -14.35
C GLU A 62 -13.49 -3.47 -13.61
N GLY A 63 -13.40 -2.24 -14.10
CA GLY A 63 -14.09 -1.08 -13.55
C GLY A 63 -13.46 -0.49 -12.28
N GLN A 64 -12.25 -0.92 -11.92
CA GLN A 64 -11.53 -0.44 -10.75
C GLN A 64 -10.81 0.88 -11.08
N THR A 65 -10.51 1.68 -10.05
CA THR A 65 -9.85 2.98 -10.24
C THR A 65 -8.36 2.88 -9.96
N VAL A 66 -7.52 3.30 -10.91
CA VAL A 66 -6.08 3.49 -10.70
C VAL A 66 -5.74 4.98 -10.63
N GLN A 67 -4.93 5.39 -9.65
CA GLN A 67 -4.45 6.77 -9.53
C GLN A 67 -2.93 6.83 -9.36
N TYR A 68 -2.30 7.76 -10.08
CA TYR A 68 -0.86 7.99 -10.07
C TYR A 68 -0.50 9.23 -9.24
N CYS A 69 0.78 9.39 -8.91
CA CYS A 69 1.28 10.56 -8.18
C CYS A 69 0.58 10.79 -6.82
N VAL A 70 0.16 9.72 -6.14
CA VAL A 70 -0.53 9.81 -4.84
C VAL A 70 0.49 9.67 -3.71
N ASP A 71 0.68 10.75 -2.95
CA ASP A 71 1.52 10.75 -1.75
C ASP A 71 0.73 10.22 -0.54
N ALA A 72 1.17 9.07 -0.01
CA ALA A 72 0.59 8.42 1.16
C ALA A 72 0.55 9.32 2.42
N THR A 73 1.41 10.34 2.50
CA THR A 73 1.44 11.30 3.62
C THR A 73 0.44 12.44 3.48
N LYS A 74 -0.25 12.53 2.34
CA LYS A 74 -1.17 13.61 1.97
C LYS A 74 -2.46 13.09 1.33
N LEU A 75 -2.89 11.88 1.69
CA LEU A 75 -4.12 11.27 1.17
C LEU A 75 -5.35 12.17 1.40
N ASP A 76 -5.40 12.87 2.54
CA ASP A 76 -6.46 13.80 2.91
C ASP A 76 -6.36 15.19 2.23
N GLU A 77 -5.35 15.41 1.40
CA GLU A 77 -5.26 16.54 0.48
C GLU A 77 -5.71 16.16 -0.94
N ASN A 78 -5.76 14.86 -1.25
CA ASN A 78 -6.16 14.39 -2.57
C ASN A 78 -7.68 14.56 -2.78
N LYS A 79 -8.05 15.46 -3.70
CA LYS A 79 -9.44 15.80 -4.00
C LYS A 79 -10.24 14.64 -4.59
N SER A 80 -9.61 13.72 -5.35
CA SER A 80 -10.30 12.56 -5.92
C SER A 80 -10.72 11.58 -4.81
N LEU A 81 -9.84 11.34 -3.84
CA LEU A 81 -10.10 10.48 -2.68
C LEU A 81 -11.10 11.10 -1.70
N LYS A 82 -11.24 12.43 -1.71
CA LYS A 82 -12.16 13.18 -0.84
C LYS A 82 -13.49 13.57 -1.48
N LYS A 83 -13.84 13.01 -2.63
CA LYS A 83 -15.18 13.26 -3.21
C LYS A 83 -16.24 12.96 -2.13
N LYS A 84 -17.24 13.84 -1.99
CA LYS A 84 -18.26 13.76 -0.93
C LYS A 84 -18.87 12.35 -0.89
N GLY A 85 -18.64 11.63 0.22
CA GLY A 85 -19.14 10.27 0.43
C GLY A 85 -18.12 9.14 0.20
N ALA A 86 -16.94 9.43 -0.39
CA ALA A 86 -15.86 8.46 -0.51
C ALA A 86 -15.20 8.26 0.87
N GLN A 87 -15.61 7.21 1.56
CA GLN A 87 -14.96 6.68 2.75
C GLN A 87 -14.62 5.22 2.48
N PHE A 88 -13.49 4.77 3.01
CA PHE A 88 -12.99 3.41 2.79
C PHE A 88 -13.20 2.56 4.04
N ASP A 89 -13.66 1.34 3.83
CA ASP A 89 -13.76 0.32 4.88
C ASP A 89 -12.38 -0.25 5.21
N VAL A 90 -11.50 -0.34 4.21
CA VAL A 90 -10.13 -0.83 4.39
C VAL A 90 -9.14 0.04 3.62
N ILE A 91 -8.12 0.54 4.30
CA ILE A 91 -6.96 1.21 3.66
C ILE A 91 -5.73 0.34 3.88
N ILE A 92 -5.09 -0.10 2.79
CA ILE A 92 -3.96 -1.04 2.84
C ILE A 92 -2.69 -0.34 2.36
N PHE A 93 -1.62 -0.41 3.14
CA PHE A 93 -0.28 0.02 2.74
C PHE A 93 0.73 -1.11 2.96
N ASN A 94 1.08 -1.80 1.88
CA ASN A 94 1.97 -2.95 1.91
C ASN A 94 3.43 -2.52 1.81
N PHE A 95 4.24 -2.93 2.79
CA PHE A 95 5.69 -2.71 2.85
C PHE A 95 6.13 -1.24 2.63
N PRO A 96 5.50 -0.26 3.32
CA PRO A 96 5.84 1.15 3.15
C PRO A 96 7.30 1.43 3.46
N HIS A 97 7.96 2.20 2.59
CA HIS A 97 9.33 2.64 2.79
C HIS A 97 9.60 3.96 2.05
N VAL A 98 10.37 4.87 2.64
CA VAL A 98 10.69 6.17 2.00
C VAL A 98 11.64 6.06 0.81
N GLY A 99 12.48 5.00 0.79
CA GLY A 99 13.48 4.73 -0.24
C GLY A 99 14.63 5.75 -0.29
N GLY A 100 15.89 5.30 -0.39
CA GLY A 100 17.02 6.13 -0.84
C GLY A 100 17.41 7.39 -0.04
N LYS A 101 16.71 7.74 1.06
CA LYS A 101 16.94 9.02 1.80
C LYS A 101 18.22 9.04 2.64
N SER A 102 18.72 7.89 3.07
CA SER A 102 19.98 7.80 3.83
C SER A 102 20.52 6.38 3.81
N LYS A 103 21.85 6.23 4.01
CA LYS A 103 22.49 4.94 4.28
C LYS A 103 22.64 4.67 5.79
N ASP A 104 22.44 5.68 6.63
CA ASP A 104 22.47 5.53 8.10
C ASP A 104 21.19 4.89 8.60
N VAL A 105 21.32 3.79 9.34
CA VAL A 105 20.19 2.98 9.82
C VAL A 105 19.24 3.79 10.70
N ASN A 106 19.77 4.58 11.63
CA ASN A 106 18.95 5.36 12.56
C ASN A 106 18.17 6.48 11.86
N ARG A 107 18.78 7.13 10.87
CA ARG A 107 18.09 8.12 10.03
C ARG A 107 17.02 7.45 9.18
N GLN A 108 17.29 6.28 8.59
CA GLN A 108 16.28 5.52 7.86
C GLN A 108 15.09 5.12 8.74
N VAL A 109 15.35 4.63 9.96
CA VAL A 109 14.29 4.33 10.94
C VAL A 109 13.42 5.56 11.19
N ARG A 110 14.02 6.72 11.49
CA ARG A 110 13.26 7.97 11.73
C ARG A 110 12.43 8.40 10.53
N PHE A 111 12.96 8.33 9.32
CA PHE A 111 12.20 8.71 8.12
C PHE A 111 11.01 7.77 7.86
N ASN A 112 11.18 6.46 8.09
CA ASN A 112 10.09 5.50 7.92
C ASN A 112 9.06 5.60 9.05
N GLN A 113 9.47 5.93 10.27
CA GLN A 113 8.55 6.28 11.37
C GLN A 113 7.71 7.52 11.01
N GLU A 114 8.36 8.58 10.52
CA GLU A 114 7.67 9.80 10.10
C GLU A 114 6.68 9.55 8.96
N LEU A 115 7.06 8.74 7.97
CA LEU A 115 6.17 8.28 6.90
C LEU A 115 4.89 7.65 7.46
N LEU A 116 5.04 6.69 8.38
CA LEU A 116 3.90 5.97 8.97
C LEU A 116 2.99 6.88 9.80
N VAL A 117 3.56 7.76 10.63
CA VAL A 117 2.75 8.72 11.43
C VAL A 117 1.94 9.64 10.53
N LYS A 118 2.55 10.18 9.46
CA LYS A 118 1.84 11.03 8.50
C LYS A 118 0.78 10.26 7.73
N PHE A 119 1.11 9.05 7.28
CA PHE A 119 0.17 8.15 6.61
C PHE A 119 -1.05 7.85 7.51
N PHE A 120 -0.85 7.44 8.76
CA PHE A 120 -1.96 7.16 9.68
C PHE A 120 -2.84 8.40 9.88
N THR A 121 -2.23 9.58 10.03
CA THR A 121 -2.97 10.83 10.19
C THR A 121 -3.82 11.16 8.96
N ALA A 122 -3.27 10.98 7.75
CA ALA A 122 -3.97 11.25 6.50
C ALA A 122 -5.07 10.20 6.21
N ALA A 123 -4.73 8.91 6.31
CA ALA A 123 -5.61 7.79 6.04
C ALA A 123 -6.83 7.76 6.97
N SER A 124 -6.65 8.09 8.27
CA SER A 124 -7.75 8.09 9.24
C SER A 124 -8.90 9.03 8.87
N LYS A 125 -8.63 10.10 8.11
CA LYS A 125 -9.65 11.05 7.64
C LYS A 125 -10.47 10.53 6.46
N LEU A 126 -10.04 9.43 5.86
CA LEU A 126 -10.70 8.77 4.73
C LEU A 126 -11.41 7.48 5.13
N LEU A 127 -11.31 7.04 6.39
CA LEU A 127 -11.98 5.83 6.86
C LEU A 127 -13.49 6.05 7.06
N THR A 128 -14.26 4.99 6.88
CA THR A 128 -15.59 4.87 7.47
C THR A 128 -15.47 4.79 9.00
N ILE A 129 -16.59 4.98 9.71
CA ILE A 129 -16.61 4.90 11.20
C ILE A 129 -16.09 3.54 11.71
N ALA A 130 -16.35 2.47 10.97
CA ALA A 130 -15.91 1.11 11.29
C ALA A 130 -14.69 0.66 10.45
N GLY A 131 -14.08 1.58 9.70
CA GLY A 131 -13.01 1.29 8.77
C GLY A 131 -11.71 0.89 9.49
N THR A 132 -10.85 0.18 8.77
CA THR A 132 -9.57 -0.31 9.30
C THR A 132 -8.40 0.07 8.40
N ILE A 133 -7.23 0.26 9.01
CA ILE A 133 -5.96 0.42 8.28
C ILE A 133 -5.16 -0.86 8.45
N VAL A 134 -4.65 -1.38 7.34
CA VAL A 134 -3.80 -2.55 7.29
C VAL A 134 -2.42 -2.12 6.79
N VAL A 135 -1.39 -2.33 7.62
CA VAL A 135 -0.01 -2.11 7.20
C VAL A 135 0.76 -3.42 7.30
N THR A 136 1.44 -3.77 6.21
CA THR A 136 2.30 -4.96 6.17
C THR A 136 3.76 -4.52 6.27
N LEU A 137 4.53 -5.11 7.18
CA LEU A 137 5.97 -4.89 7.33
C LEU A 137 6.71 -6.23 7.29
N PHE A 138 7.99 -6.20 6.96
CA PHE A 138 8.88 -7.35 7.20
C PHE A 138 9.11 -7.55 8.70
N GLU A 139 9.39 -8.80 9.09
CA GLU A 139 9.85 -9.12 10.44
C GLU A 139 11.38 -8.92 10.56
N GLY A 140 11.82 -8.45 11.72
CA GLY A 140 13.23 -8.19 12.02
C GLY A 140 13.68 -6.75 11.80
N GLU A 141 14.94 -6.48 12.14
CA GLU A 141 15.53 -5.15 11.97
C GLU A 141 15.76 -4.83 10.48
N PRO A 142 15.61 -3.54 10.07
CA PRO A 142 15.29 -2.39 10.91
C PRO A 142 13.79 -2.17 11.14
N TYR A 143 12.89 -2.97 10.57
CA TYR A 143 11.45 -2.77 10.61
C TYR A 143 10.87 -2.86 12.03
N THR A 144 11.41 -3.75 12.86
CA THR A 144 11.04 -3.85 14.29
C THR A 144 11.31 -2.56 15.06
N LEU A 145 12.38 -1.83 14.71
CA LEU A 145 12.74 -0.55 15.34
C LEU A 145 11.74 0.57 15.01
N TRP A 146 10.89 0.39 14.00
CA TRP A 146 9.89 1.40 13.65
C TRP A 146 8.79 1.44 14.69
N ASN A 147 8.57 0.35 15.42
CA ASN A 147 7.58 0.25 16.51
C ASN A 147 6.19 0.73 16.06
N ILE A 148 5.70 0.15 14.96
CA ILE A 148 4.47 0.58 14.27
C ILE A 148 3.26 0.70 15.20
N ARG A 149 3.15 -0.15 16.22
CA ARG A 149 2.03 -0.13 17.19
C ARG A 149 2.00 1.18 17.98
N ASP A 150 3.16 1.65 18.42
CA ASP A 150 3.27 2.91 19.16
C ASP A 150 3.08 4.12 18.23
N LEU A 151 3.54 4.04 16.97
CA LEU A 151 3.27 5.07 15.97
C LEU A 151 1.76 5.21 15.69
N ALA A 152 1.06 4.09 15.51
CA ALA A 152 -0.40 4.10 15.31
C ALA A 152 -1.12 4.71 16.52
N ARG A 153 -0.71 4.32 17.75
CA ARG A 153 -1.26 4.90 18.99
C ARG A 153 -1.05 6.41 19.06
N HIS A 154 0.13 6.89 18.68
CA HIS A 154 0.42 8.31 18.63
C HIS A 154 -0.46 9.07 17.63
N SER A 155 -0.87 8.39 16.54
CA SER A 155 -1.81 8.91 15.55
C SER A 155 -3.30 8.71 15.91
N GLY A 156 -3.61 8.30 17.15
CA GLY A 156 -5.00 8.13 17.62
C GLY A 156 -5.66 6.83 17.19
N LEU A 157 -4.88 5.85 16.70
CA LEU A 157 -5.37 4.53 16.31
C LEU A 157 -5.07 3.50 17.40
N GLU A 158 -5.81 2.39 17.38
CA GLU A 158 -5.51 1.22 18.20
C GLU A 158 -5.29 -0.02 17.33
N VAL A 159 -4.41 -0.90 17.79
CA VAL A 159 -4.11 -2.14 17.08
C VAL A 159 -5.16 -3.17 17.45
N GLN A 160 -6.05 -3.50 16.53
CA GLN A 160 -7.06 -4.54 16.75
C GLN A 160 -6.47 -5.95 16.73
N ARG A 161 -5.60 -6.25 15.77
CA ARG A 161 -4.97 -7.57 15.59
C ARG A 161 -3.71 -7.48 14.73
N SER A 162 -2.89 -8.53 14.78
CA SER A 162 -1.78 -8.76 13.84
C SER A 162 -1.78 -10.22 13.39
N PHE A 163 -1.42 -10.46 12.14
CA PHE A 163 -1.37 -11.80 11.54
C PHE A 163 -0.26 -11.85 10.49
N LYS A 164 0.22 -13.06 10.19
CA LYS A 164 1.24 -13.26 9.16
C LYS A 164 0.67 -12.94 7.78
N PHE A 165 1.40 -12.14 7.00
CA PHE A 165 1.11 -11.94 5.58
C PHE A 165 1.45 -13.21 4.82
N LEU A 166 0.47 -13.76 4.08
CA LEU A 166 0.62 -14.98 3.31
C LEU A 166 0.62 -14.62 1.83
N ALA A 167 1.79 -14.38 1.23
CA ALA A 167 1.87 -13.98 -0.19
C ALA A 167 1.21 -14.99 -1.13
N GLY A 168 1.32 -16.29 -0.83
CA GLY A 168 0.67 -17.35 -1.62
C GLY A 168 -0.86 -17.33 -1.58
N ALA A 169 -1.47 -16.50 -0.73
CA ALA A 169 -2.91 -16.25 -0.75
C ALA A 169 -3.32 -15.21 -1.81
N TYR A 170 -2.36 -14.58 -2.49
CA TYR A 170 -2.57 -13.60 -3.54
C TYR A 170 -1.91 -14.10 -4.84
N PRO A 171 -2.58 -14.96 -5.62
CA PRO A 171 -2.04 -15.49 -6.86
C PRO A 171 -1.57 -14.39 -7.81
N GLY A 172 -0.35 -14.54 -8.35
CA GLY A 172 0.26 -13.53 -9.24
C GLY A 172 0.86 -12.31 -8.54
N TYR A 173 0.67 -12.14 -7.22
CA TYR A 173 1.35 -11.07 -6.48
C TYR A 173 2.86 -11.26 -6.48
N SER A 174 3.58 -10.19 -6.80
CA SER A 174 5.04 -10.11 -6.68
C SER A 174 5.43 -8.88 -5.86
N HIS A 175 6.23 -9.07 -4.82
CA HIS A 175 6.79 -7.93 -4.10
C HIS A 175 7.86 -7.26 -4.95
N THR A 176 7.58 -6.05 -5.42
CA THR A 176 8.53 -5.22 -6.17
C THR A 176 9.09 -4.10 -5.30
N ARG A 177 10.32 -3.67 -5.60
CA ARG A 177 10.98 -2.54 -4.91
C ARG A 177 10.68 -1.25 -5.65
N THR A 178 10.81 -0.11 -4.96
CA THR A 178 10.74 1.23 -5.56
C THR A 178 11.83 1.52 -6.61
N LEU A 179 12.69 0.57 -6.96
CA LEU A 179 13.66 0.66 -8.04
C LEU A 179 13.19 -0.05 -9.32
N GLY A 180 12.04 -0.74 -9.31
CA GLY A 180 11.54 -1.46 -10.46
C GLY A 180 12.09 -2.86 -10.65
N ASN A 181 12.01 -3.34 -11.88
CA ASN A 181 12.57 -4.61 -12.32
C ASN A 181 14.10 -4.55 -12.24
N ILE A 182 14.69 -5.19 -11.21
CA ILE A 182 16.16 -5.27 -11.05
C ILE A 182 16.65 -6.57 -11.70
N THR A 183 17.52 -6.46 -12.71
CA THR A 183 18.28 -7.61 -13.22
C THR A 183 19.34 -8.02 -12.19
N GLY A 184 19.19 -9.21 -11.57
CA GLY A 184 20.20 -9.79 -10.67
C GLY A 184 20.05 -9.52 -9.17
N GLY A 185 18.90 -9.03 -8.69
CA GLY A 185 18.65 -8.82 -7.26
C GLY A 185 18.11 -10.06 -6.54
N GLY A 186 18.79 -10.48 -5.46
CA GLY A 186 18.45 -11.66 -4.65
C GLY A 186 16.96 -11.80 -4.32
N GLY A 187 16.46 -13.01 -4.55
CA GLY A 187 15.04 -13.34 -4.47
C GLY A 187 14.37 -12.94 -3.16
N TRP A 188 13.11 -12.55 -3.29
CA TRP A 188 12.20 -12.33 -2.18
C TRP A 188 12.18 -13.57 -1.27
N LYS A 189 12.54 -13.38 0.00
CA LYS A 189 12.31 -14.35 1.09
C LYS A 189 11.40 -13.66 2.09
N GLY A 190 10.09 -13.74 1.84
CA GLY A 190 9.06 -13.36 2.81
C GLY A 190 8.80 -14.44 3.85
#